data_AF-A0A8J6MH48-F1
#
_entry.id   AF-A0A8J6MH48-F1
#
_cell.length_a   1.000
_cell.length_b   1.000
_cell.length_c   1.000
_cell.angle_alpha   90.00
_cell.angle_beta   90.00
_cell.angle_gamma   90.00
#
_symmetry.space_group_name_H-M   'P 1'
#
loop_
_entity.id
_entity.type
_entity.pdbx_description
1 polymer ?
#
loop_
_entity_poly.entity_id
_entity_poly.type
_entity_poly.pdbx_seq_one_letter_code
_entity_poly.pdbx_strand_id
1 'polypeptide(L)'
;MVEISGLQVADELAAFMADEALPGTGISPDHFWAQYAAILTDLGPRNAALLAVRDALQAKIDAWHRAFPARPVNAEAYTRFLREIGYLLPEGEDFAVDTAFVDDEIARIAGPQLVVPTSNARFALNAANARWGSLYDALYGTDAIPGERRPGYDQERGAKVIAFARQVLDDVAPLAQGSHADGAVYNVVGGALRPALRHPEQFVGYTGTPEAPTAVLLKHNGLHLEIVIDRSHPIGATDAAGVADLVLEAALTTIQDCEDSVAAVDAADKVAVYRNWLGLMNGTLEASFEKAGATMTRRLNADRTYTTPPGGSLTLHGRSVVLIRNVGHHMMTDAVKLDGAETPEAILDAVCTGALALH
;
A
#
# COMPACT_ATOMS: atom_id res chain seq x y z
N MET A 1 7.23 1.09 33.66
CA MET A 1 6.02 1.86 33.34
C MET A 1 6.08 3.16 34.11
N VAL A 2 5.71 4.24 33.45
CA VAL A 2 5.67 5.60 33.97
C VAL A 2 4.21 6.04 34.15
N GLU A 3 3.94 6.79 35.22
CA GLU A 3 2.62 7.37 35.48
C GLU A 3 2.48 8.71 34.74
N ILE A 4 1.53 8.80 33.79
CA ILE A 4 1.28 10.00 32.99
C ILE A 4 -0.23 10.21 32.87
N SER A 5 -0.75 11.36 33.31
CA SER A 5 -2.18 11.69 33.20
C SER A 5 -3.14 10.62 33.74
N GLY A 6 -2.74 9.90 34.80
CA GLY A 6 -3.53 8.81 35.40
C GLY A 6 -3.41 7.46 34.67
N LEU A 7 -2.51 7.35 33.70
CA LEU A 7 -2.19 6.13 32.98
C LEU A 7 -0.86 5.56 33.42
N GLN A 8 -0.76 4.24 33.42
CA GLN A 8 0.51 3.52 33.47
C GLN A 8 0.93 3.21 32.04
N VAL A 9 1.98 3.85 31.54
CA VAL A 9 2.47 3.69 30.16
C VAL A 9 3.80 2.94 30.19
N ALA A 10 4.02 1.97 29.29
CA ALA A 10 5.32 1.33 29.12
C ALA A 10 6.42 2.37 28.83
N ASP A 11 7.59 2.21 29.42
CA ASP A 11 8.62 3.27 29.42
C ASP A 11 9.13 3.54 28.00
N GLU A 12 9.29 2.49 27.21
CA GLU A 12 9.68 2.53 25.80
C GLU A 12 8.63 3.21 24.91
N LEU A 13 7.34 3.03 25.20
CA LEU A 13 6.26 3.67 24.45
C LEU A 13 6.18 5.16 24.80
N ALA A 14 6.27 5.49 26.10
CA ALA A 14 6.30 6.88 26.55
C ALA A 14 7.48 7.65 25.94
N ALA A 15 8.68 7.07 25.96
CA ALA A 15 9.87 7.65 25.36
C ALA A 15 9.73 7.81 23.84
N PHE A 16 9.29 6.77 23.12
CA PHE A 16 9.04 6.86 21.67
C PHE A 16 8.07 8.00 21.33
N MET A 17 6.95 8.09 22.06
CA MET A 17 5.96 9.13 21.82
C MET A 17 6.53 10.53 22.05
N ALA A 18 7.31 10.73 23.12
CA ALA A 18 7.86 12.04 23.49
C ALA A 18 9.04 12.48 22.61
N ASP A 19 9.95 11.56 22.29
CA ASP A 19 11.25 11.88 21.71
C ASP A 19 11.31 11.70 20.19
N GLU A 20 10.46 10.82 19.63
CA GLU A 20 10.49 10.47 18.20
C GLU A 20 9.19 10.89 17.47
N ALA A 21 8.03 10.54 18.02
CA ALA A 21 6.75 10.61 17.30
C ALA A 21 6.06 11.97 17.30
N LEU A 22 5.90 12.60 18.47
CA LEU A 22 5.17 13.86 18.60
C LEU A 22 5.96 15.12 18.19
N PRO A 23 7.30 15.18 18.29
CA PRO A 23 8.05 16.35 17.80
C PRO A 23 7.73 16.67 16.34
N GLY A 24 7.32 17.91 16.06
CA GLY A 24 6.92 18.36 14.71
C GLY A 24 5.40 18.37 14.46
N THR A 25 4.61 17.64 15.24
CA THR A 25 3.14 17.56 15.08
C THR A 25 2.37 18.74 15.68
N GLY A 26 3.03 19.52 16.57
CA GLY A 26 2.38 20.57 17.36
C GLY A 26 1.61 20.07 18.61
N ILE A 27 1.64 18.76 18.88
CA ILE A 27 1.01 18.14 20.06
C ILE A 27 2.08 17.89 21.12
N SER A 28 1.84 18.33 22.37
CA SER A 28 2.73 18.00 23.49
C SER A 28 2.45 16.59 24.03
N PRO A 29 3.46 15.88 24.56
CA PRO A 29 3.26 14.57 25.19
C PRO A 29 2.19 14.58 26.29
N ASP A 30 2.20 15.59 27.17
CA ASP A 30 1.21 15.73 28.24
C ASP A 30 -0.21 15.86 27.69
N HIS A 31 -0.40 16.64 26.62
CA HIS A 31 -1.71 16.81 25.99
C HIS A 31 -2.17 15.51 25.33
N PHE A 32 -1.28 14.84 24.59
CA PHE A 32 -1.55 13.56 23.95
C PHE A 32 -2.06 12.52 24.95
N TRP A 33 -1.32 12.29 26.03
CA TRP A 33 -1.67 11.29 27.04
C TRP A 33 -2.93 11.66 27.83
N ALA A 34 -3.15 12.95 28.11
CA ALA A 34 -4.39 13.42 28.73
C ALA A 34 -5.62 13.17 27.84
N GLN A 35 -5.51 13.41 26.53
CA GLN A 35 -6.61 13.11 25.59
C GLN A 35 -6.82 11.60 25.43
N TYR A 36 -5.74 10.81 25.35
CA TYR A 36 -5.85 9.35 25.31
C TYR A 36 -6.58 8.79 26.56
N ALA A 37 -6.23 9.27 27.76
CA ALA A 37 -6.94 8.89 28.99
C ALA A 37 -8.43 9.25 28.96
N ALA A 38 -8.78 10.43 28.45
CA ALA A 38 -10.17 10.85 28.29
C ALA A 38 -10.94 9.97 27.31
N ILE A 39 -10.34 9.64 26.16
CA ILE A 39 -10.90 8.73 25.15
C ILE A 39 -11.13 7.34 25.75
N LEU A 40 -10.16 6.81 26.51
CA LEU A 40 -10.31 5.52 27.17
C LEU A 40 -11.45 5.52 28.20
N THR A 41 -11.57 6.60 28.97
CA THR A 41 -12.64 6.74 29.98
C THR A 41 -14.03 6.73 29.33
N ASP A 42 -14.19 7.38 28.17
CA ASP A 42 -15.46 7.44 27.44
C ASP A 42 -15.75 6.15 26.65
N LEU A 43 -14.78 5.69 25.86
CA LEU A 43 -14.99 4.63 24.86
C LEU A 43 -14.59 3.22 25.33
N GLY A 44 -13.74 3.09 26.35
CA GLY A 44 -13.32 1.80 26.89
C GLY A 44 -14.50 0.93 27.35
N PRO A 45 -15.43 1.45 28.17
CA PRO A 45 -16.63 0.71 28.56
C PRO A 45 -17.52 0.31 27.37
N ARG A 46 -17.61 1.18 26.35
CA ARG A 46 -18.38 0.89 25.13
C ARG A 46 -17.74 -0.22 24.31
N ASN A 47 -16.41 -0.25 24.19
CA ASN A 47 -15.69 -1.34 23.53
C ASN A 47 -16.00 -2.69 24.20
N ALA A 48 -15.88 -2.76 25.53
CA ALA A 48 -16.20 -3.96 26.29
C ALA A 48 -17.67 -4.41 26.12
N ALA A 49 -18.61 -3.46 26.13
CA ALA A 49 -20.02 -3.75 25.90
C ALA A 49 -20.29 -4.32 24.50
N LEU A 50 -19.62 -3.81 23.46
CA LEU A 50 -19.73 -4.34 22.10
C LEU A 50 -19.21 -5.78 21.98
N LEU A 51 -18.13 -6.12 22.68
CA LEU A 51 -17.62 -7.49 22.74
C LEU A 51 -18.61 -8.42 23.45
N ALA A 52 -19.20 -7.98 24.57
CA ALA A 52 -20.23 -8.76 25.27
C ALA A 52 -21.48 -9.01 24.40
N VAL A 53 -21.83 -8.07 23.50
CA VAL A 53 -22.89 -8.30 22.50
C VAL A 53 -22.53 -9.42 21.54
N ARG A 54 -21.27 -9.50 21.08
CA ARG A 54 -20.80 -10.60 20.20
C ARG A 54 -20.95 -11.95 20.91
N ASP A 55 -20.49 -12.05 22.15
CA ASP A 55 -20.60 -13.28 22.95
C ASP A 55 -22.05 -13.69 23.18
N ALA A 56 -22.92 -12.73 23.52
CA ALA A 56 -24.34 -12.99 23.74
C ALA A 56 -25.06 -13.46 22.47
N LEU A 57 -24.75 -12.88 21.31
CA LEU A 57 -25.29 -13.31 20.02
C LEU A 57 -24.81 -14.73 19.68
N GLN A 58 -23.51 -15.00 19.82
CA GLN A 58 -22.94 -16.32 19.56
C GLN A 58 -23.55 -17.39 20.48
N ALA A 59 -23.69 -17.12 21.77
CA ALA A 59 -24.28 -18.06 22.73
C ALA A 59 -25.73 -18.42 22.38
N LYS A 60 -26.52 -17.45 21.89
CA LYS A 60 -27.88 -17.69 21.40
C LYS A 60 -27.86 -18.58 20.15
N ILE A 61 -26.97 -18.31 19.20
CA ILE A 61 -26.82 -19.11 17.97
C ILE A 61 -26.43 -20.55 18.32
N ASP A 62 -25.47 -20.75 19.22
CA ASP A 62 -25.07 -22.08 19.68
C ASP A 62 -26.21 -22.81 20.39
N ALA A 63 -26.98 -22.10 21.24
CA ALA A 63 -28.14 -22.66 21.91
C ALA A 63 -29.23 -23.09 20.91
N TRP A 64 -29.46 -22.30 19.86
CA TRP A 64 -30.42 -22.63 18.81
C TRP A 64 -30.04 -23.93 18.09
N HIS A 65 -28.79 -24.07 17.63
CA HIS A 65 -28.35 -25.29 16.94
C HIS A 65 -28.35 -26.53 17.85
N ARG A 66 -28.13 -26.37 19.17
CA ARG A 66 -28.28 -27.46 20.14
C ARG A 66 -29.74 -27.89 20.32
N ALA A 67 -30.67 -26.95 20.33
CA ALA A 67 -32.10 -27.23 20.47
C ALA A 67 -32.74 -27.78 19.18
N PHE A 68 -32.17 -27.45 18.01
CA PHE A 68 -32.66 -27.85 16.69
C PHE A 68 -31.57 -28.56 15.87
N PRO A 69 -31.11 -29.77 16.27
CA PRO A 69 -29.97 -30.46 15.64
C PRO A 69 -30.27 -31.06 14.25
N ALA A 70 -31.47 -30.84 13.72
CA ALA A 70 -31.92 -31.42 12.45
C ALA A 70 -31.06 -30.96 11.26
N ARG A 71 -30.82 -31.88 10.32
CA ARG A 71 -30.16 -31.60 9.04
C ARG A 71 -31.07 -32.06 7.88
N PRO A 72 -31.39 -31.19 6.90
CA PRO A 72 -30.93 -29.81 6.74
C PRO A 72 -31.56 -28.84 7.76
N VAL A 73 -30.87 -27.72 8.02
CA VAL A 73 -31.40 -26.63 8.84
C VAL A 73 -32.59 -26.00 8.11
N ASN A 74 -33.70 -25.74 8.83
CA ASN A 74 -34.82 -24.97 8.27
C ASN A 74 -34.41 -23.49 8.14
N ALA A 75 -34.15 -23.06 6.91
CA ALA A 75 -33.68 -21.70 6.61
C ALA A 75 -34.65 -20.61 7.06
N GLU A 76 -35.96 -20.78 6.85
CA GLU A 76 -36.96 -19.78 7.23
C GLU A 76 -37.01 -19.59 8.76
N ALA A 77 -37.00 -20.71 9.49
CA ALA A 77 -36.98 -20.69 10.96
C ALA A 77 -35.68 -20.06 11.49
N TYR A 78 -34.53 -20.37 10.88
CA TYR A 78 -33.24 -19.83 11.28
C TYR A 78 -33.13 -18.32 11.00
N THR A 79 -33.56 -17.86 9.82
CA THR A 79 -33.58 -16.43 9.48
C THR A 79 -34.49 -15.65 10.44
N ARG A 80 -35.67 -16.20 10.79
CA ARG A 80 -36.57 -15.58 11.77
C ARG A 80 -35.89 -15.45 13.13
N PHE A 81 -35.27 -16.53 13.62
CA PHE A 81 -34.50 -16.53 14.85
C PHE A 81 -33.40 -15.45 14.85
N LEU A 82 -32.60 -15.36 13.78
CA LEU A 82 -31.54 -14.34 13.68
C LEU A 82 -32.09 -12.91 13.72
N ARG A 83 -33.28 -12.65 13.15
CA ARG A 83 -33.96 -11.36 13.28
C ARG A 83 -34.46 -11.12 14.70
N GLU A 84 -35.08 -12.13 15.33
CA GLU A 84 -35.62 -12.06 16.70
C GLU A 84 -34.54 -11.73 17.74
N ILE A 85 -33.32 -12.26 17.58
CA ILE A 85 -32.21 -11.97 18.50
C ILE A 85 -31.47 -10.67 18.19
N GLY A 86 -31.85 -9.95 17.13
CA GLY A 86 -31.22 -8.71 16.69
C GLY A 86 -29.90 -8.90 15.93
N TYR A 87 -29.61 -10.10 15.42
CA TYR A 87 -28.43 -10.35 14.59
C TYR A 87 -28.64 -9.85 13.15
N LEU A 88 -29.78 -10.21 12.55
CA LEU A 88 -30.19 -9.69 11.24
C LEU A 88 -31.11 -8.49 11.43
N LEU A 89 -30.58 -7.30 11.21
CA LEU A 89 -31.34 -6.05 11.26
C LEU A 89 -32.16 -5.83 9.98
N PRO A 90 -33.23 -5.02 10.03
CA PRO A 90 -33.87 -4.54 8.80
C PRO A 90 -32.87 -3.73 7.97
N GLU A 91 -32.98 -3.83 6.66
CA GLU A 91 -32.24 -2.96 5.73
C GLU A 91 -32.69 -1.51 5.92
N GLY A 92 -31.73 -0.58 5.92
CA GLY A 92 -31.99 0.85 6.01
C GLY A 92 -32.47 1.43 4.66
N GLU A 93 -32.79 2.72 4.64
CA GLU A 93 -33.10 3.41 3.40
C GLU A 93 -31.84 3.59 2.52
N ASP A 94 -32.04 3.69 1.20
CA ASP A 94 -30.99 4.03 0.26
C ASP A 94 -30.33 5.37 0.63
N PHE A 95 -29.00 5.41 0.59
CA PHE A 95 -28.21 6.63 0.81
C PHE A 95 -26.97 6.63 -0.07
N ALA A 96 -26.31 7.80 -0.16
CA ALA A 96 -25.01 7.95 -0.81
C ALA A 96 -23.97 8.41 0.23
N VAL A 97 -22.74 7.91 0.12
CA VAL A 97 -21.61 8.39 0.94
C VAL A 97 -21.20 9.80 0.51
N ASP A 98 -20.76 10.62 1.46
CA ASP A 98 -20.39 12.03 1.26
C ASP A 98 -18.90 12.33 1.57
N THR A 99 -18.08 11.28 1.70
CA THR A 99 -16.64 11.39 1.98
C THR A 99 -15.94 12.25 0.93
N ALA A 100 -15.38 13.37 1.36
CA ALA A 100 -14.59 14.29 0.56
C ALA A 100 -13.09 14.15 0.83
N PHE A 101 -12.26 14.81 0.01
CA PHE A 101 -10.80 14.85 0.17
C PHE A 101 -10.13 13.46 0.14
N VAL A 102 -10.56 12.63 -0.82
CA VAL A 102 -9.99 11.30 -1.08
C VAL A 102 -9.04 11.38 -2.28
N ASP A 103 -7.83 10.84 -2.14
CA ASP A 103 -6.84 10.77 -3.21
C ASP A 103 -7.34 9.98 -4.44
N ASP A 104 -6.81 10.33 -5.62
CA ASP A 104 -7.24 9.78 -6.91
C ASP A 104 -7.05 8.26 -7.00
N GLU A 105 -6.00 7.74 -6.38
CA GLU A 105 -5.68 6.32 -6.26
C GLU A 105 -6.79 5.49 -5.62
N ILE A 106 -7.61 6.11 -4.78
CA ILE A 106 -8.73 5.46 -4.08
C ILE A 106 -10.05 5.85 -4.77
N ALA A 107 -10.21 7.11 -5.16
CA ALA A 107 -11.49 7.64 -5.62
C ALA A 107 -11.75 7.47 -7.12
N ARG A 108 -10.70 7.41 -7.96
CA ARG A 108 -10.82 7.62 -9.41
C ARG A 108 -10.07 6.61 -10.27
N ILE A 109 -9.08 5.91 -9.72
CA ILE A 109 -8.20 5.01 -10.48
C ILE A 109 -8.38 3.57 -9.99
N ALA A 110 -8.51 2.63 -10.92
CA ALA A 110 -8.51 1.20 -10.61
C ALA A 110 -7.09 0.63 -10.78
N GLY A 111 -6.59 -0.05 -9.74
CA GLY A 111 -5.30 -0.71 -9.80
C GLY A 111 -5.02 -1.59 -8.58
N PRO A 112 -3.86 -2.28 -8.57
CA PRO A 112 -3.44 -3.12 -7.46
C PRO A 112 -3.35 -2.38 -6.12
N GLN A 113 -3.76 -3.08 -5.04
CA GLN A 113 -3.49 -2.73 -3.66
C GLN A 113 -2.61 -3.80 -3.01
N LEU A 114 -1.48 -3.39 -2.42
CA LEU A 114 -0.63 -4.30 -1.65
C LEU A 114 -1.04 -4.33 -0.18
N VAL A 115 -0.68 -5.41 0.51
CA VAL A 115 -0.75 -5.52 1.98
C VAL A 115 0.60 -6.03 2.47
N VAL A 116 1.16 -5.40 3.51
CA VAL A 116 2.52 -5.70 3.96
C VAL A 116 2.65 -5.57 5.47
N PRO A 117 3.41 -6.46 6.15
CA PRO A 117 3.63 -6.33 7.59
C PRO A 117 4.48 -5.10 7.90
N THR A 118 3.92 -4.16 8.65
CA THR A 118 4.60 -2.92 9.06
C THR A 118 5.79 -3.20 9.97
N SER A 119 5.80 -4.32 10.69
CA SER A 119 6.92 -4.75 11.54
C SER A 119 8.21 -5.00 10.76
N ASN A 120 8.14 -5.22 9.44
CA ASN A 120 9.31 -5.42 8.59
C ASN A 120 9.61 -4.17 7.74
N ALA A 121 10.53 -3.32 8.21
CA ALA A 121 10.93 -2.09 7.53
C ALA A 121 11.31 -2.28 6.06
N ARG A 122 11.98 -3.40 5.71
CA ARG A 122 12.35 -3.69 4.32
C ARG A 122 11.12 -3.96 3.45
N PHE A 123 10.14 -4.69 3.96
CA PHE A 123 8.92 -4.97 3.21
C PHE A 123 8.05 -3.72 3.11
N ALA A 124 7.85 -2.99 4.21
CA ALA A 124 7.13 -1.72 4.24
C ALA A 124 7.69 -0.71 3.22
N LEU A 125 9.02 -0.55 3.21
CA LEU A 125 9.72 0.33 2.26
C LEU A 125 9.57 -0.13 0.80
N ASN A 126 9.74 -1.42 0.54
CA ASN A 126 9.58 -1.94 -0.83
C ASN A 126 8.15 -1.76 -1.32
N ALA A 127 7.14 -1.95 -0.46
CA ALA A 127 5.74 -1.78 -0.80
C ALA A 127 5.36 -0.31 -1.03
N ALA A 128 5.94 0.63 -0.26
CA ALA A 128 5.80 2.05 -0.54
C ALA A 128 6.41 2.42 -1.90
N ASN A 129 7.56 1.83 -2.26
CA ASN A 129 8.22 2.06 -3.55
C ASN A 129 7.63 1.25 -4.71
N ALA A 130 6.68 0.34 -4.46
CA ALA A 130 6.11 -0.55 -5.48
C ALA A 130 5.10 0.13 -6.41
N ARG A 131 4.87 1.44 -6.27
CA ARG A 131 4.07 2.23 -7.21
C ARG A 131 4.60 2.12 -8.63
N TRP A 132 5.91 1.99 -8.80
CA TRP A 132 6.54 1.83 -10.11
C TRP A 132 7.39 0.56 -10.12
N GLY A 133 7.01 -0.41 -10.95
CA GLY A 133 7.64 -1.72 -11.03
C GLY A 133 8.17 -2.05 -12.42
N SER A 134 9.38 -2.62 -12.49
CA SER A 134 9.94 -3.16 -13.73
C SER A 134 9.13 -4.38 -14.20
N LEU A 135 8.54 -4.29 -15.39
CA LEU A 135 7.88 -5.42 -16.02
C LEU A 135 8.89 -6.48 -16.45
N TYR A 136 10.09 -6.07 -16.89
CA TYR A 136 11.10 -7.03 -17.32
C TYR A 136 11.56 -7.88 -16.15
N ASP A 137 11.86 -7.27 -15.00
CA ASP A 137 12.25 -8.01 -13.79
C ASP A 137 11.12 -8.92 -13.29
N ALA A 138 9.87 -8.45 -13.31
CA ALA A 138 8.71 -9.22 -12.89
C ALA A 138 8.50 -10.46 -13.78
N LEU A 139 8.56 -10.31 -15.11
CA LEU A 139 8.41 -11.42 -16.05
C LEU A 139 9.62 -12.37 -15.98
N TYR A 140 10.83 -11.83 -15.95
CA TYR A 140 12.05 -12.64 -15.91
C TYR A 140 12.16 -13.44 -14.61
N GLY A 141 11.80 -12.82 -13.48
CA GLY A 141 11.95 -13.37 -12.14
C GLY A 141 10.88 -14.36 -11.68
N THR A 142 9.77 -14.50 -12.42
CA THR A 142 8.62 -15.33 -12.05
C THR A 142 8.35 -16.45 -13.05
N ASP A 143 7.38 -17.30 -12.76
CA ASP A 143 6.89 -18.35 -13.66
C ASP A 143 5.97 -17.83 -14.78
N ALA A 144 5.69 -16.52 -14.83
CA ALA A 144 4.96 -15.88 -15.94
C ALA A 144 5.64 -16.11 -17.30
N ILE A 145 6.97 -16.28 -17.31
CA ILE A 145 7.71 -16.80 -18.46
C ILE A 145 8.05 -18.29 -18.20
N PRO A 146 7.42 -19.23 -18.93
CA PRO A 146 7.66 -20.66 -18.73
C PRO A 146 9.11 -21.09 -19.00
N GLY A 147 9.57 -22.08 -18.23
CA GLY A 147 10.91 -22.68 -18.33
C GLY A 147 11.82 -22.31 -17.15
N GLU A 148 12.91 -23.06 -17.00
CA GLU A 148 13.85 -22.87 -15.89
C GLU A 148 14.71 -21.62 -16.06
N ARG A 149 14.94 -20.91 -14.95
CA ARG A 149 15.87 -19.77 -14.90
C ARG A 149 17.28 -20.28 -14.65
N ARG A 150 18.22 -19.87 -15.52
CA ARG A 150 19.66 -20.12 -15.33
C ARG A 150 20.32 -19.01 -14.49
N PRO A 151 21.45 -19.30 -13.82
CA PRO A 151 22.26 -18.27 -13.18
C PRO A 151 22.71 -17.21 -14.21
N GLY A 152 22.67 -15.94 -13.82
CA GLY A 152 22.97 -14.82 -14.72
C GLY A 152 21.82 -14.47 -15.68
N TYR A 153 22.16 -13.74 -16.74
CA TYR A 153 21.22 -13.37 -17.79
C TYR A 153 21.18 -14.43 -18.90
N ASP A 154 20.00 -15.01 -19.11
CA ASP A 154 19.70 -15.96 -20.16
C ASP A 154 19.05 -15.21 -21.32
N GLN A 155 19.74 -15.16 -22.46
CA GLN A 155 19.29 -14.44 -23.65
C GLN A 155 17.98 -14.99 -24.22
N GLU A 156 17.76 -16.31 -24.16
CA GLU A 156 16.53 -16.92 -24.68
C GLU A 156 15.33 -16.55 -23.82
N ARG A 157 15.52 -16.54 -22.49
CA ARG A 157 14.49 -16.07 -21.55
C ARG A 157 14.26 -14.56 -21.70
N GLY A 158 15.32 -13.77 -21.83
CA GLY A 158 15.24 -12.33 -22.07
C GLY A 158 14.48 -11.97 -23.34
N ALA A 159 14.69 -12.71 -24.44
CA ALA A 159 13.94 -12.52 -25.67
C ALA A 159 12.43 -12.76 -25.49
N LYS A 160 12.04 -13.77 -24.70
CA LYS A 160 10.63 -14.02 -24.35
C LYS A 160 10.02 -12.90 -23.52
N VAL A 161 10.79 -12.36 -22.56
CA VAL A 161 10.37 -11.19 -21.75
C VAL A 161 10.13 -9.98 -22.64
N ILE A 162 11.08 -9.66 -23.52
CA ILE A 162 10.96 -8.52 -24.44
C ILE A 162 9.74 -8.71 -25.36
N ALA A 163 9.57 -9.89 -25.94
CA ALA A 163 8.42 -10.19 -26.80
C ALA A 163 7.08 -10.00 -26.06
N PHE A 164 6.97 -10.50 -24.83
CA PHE A 164 5.79 -10.29 -23.99
C PHE A 164 5.55 -8.80 -23.74
N ALA A 165 6.58 -8.05 -23.37
CA ALA A 165 6.46 -6.63 -23.08
C ALA A 165 6.09 -5.79 -24.32
N ARG A 166 6.57 -6.18 -25.51
CA ARG A 166 6.13 -5.58 -26.79
C ARG A 166 4.66 -5.85 -27.07
N GLN A 167 4.19 -7.06 -26.80
CA GLN A 167 2.76 -7.38 -26.90
C GLN A 167 1.93 -6.50 -25.95
N VAL A 168 2.39 -6.30 -24.71
CA VAL A 168 1.73 -5.38 -23.77
C VAL A 168 1.63 -3.97 -24.36
N LEU A 169 2.70 -3.43 -24.96
CA LEU A 169 2.65 -2.12 -25.62
C LEU A 169 1.66 -2.08 -26.78
N ASP A 170 1.63 -3.11 -27.63
CA ASP A 170 0.69 -3.19 -28.74
C ASP A 170 -0.77 -3.28 -28.25
N ASP A 171 -1.01 -3.91 -27.10
CA ASP A 171 -2.34 -4.03 -26.52
C ASP A 171 -2.80 -2.71 -25.86
N VAL A 172 -1.91 -2.01 -25.13
CA VAL A 172 -2.29 -0.85 -24.32
C VAL A 172 -2.03 0.50 -24.98
N ALA A 173 -1.10 0.57 -25.93
CA ALA A 173 -0.72 1.79 -26.63
C ALA A 173 -0.33 1.52 -28.10
N PRO A 174 -1.23 0.88 -28.90
CA PRO A 174 -0.89 0.42 -30.24
C PRO A 174 -0.35 1.53 -31.13
N LEU A 175 0.63 1.20 -31.97
CA LEU A 175 1.05 2.10 -33.04
C LEU A 175 -0.07 2.28 -34.09
N ALA A 176 -0.08 3.45 -34.73
CA ALA A 176 -0.99 3.72 -35.84
C ALA A 176 -0.71 2.80 -37.04
N GLN A 177 0.55 2.40 -37.21
CA GLN A 177 1.03 1.45 -38.23
C GLN A 177 2.18 0.62 -37.66
N GLY A 178 2.19 -0.68 -37.95
CA GLY A 178 3.22 -1.61 -37.45
C GLY A 178 2.98 -2.05 -36.00
N SER A 179 4.00 -2.68 -35.42
CA SER A 179 4.03 -3.16 -34.05
C SER A 179 5.24 -2.58 -33.31
N HIS A 180 5.13 -2.42 -31.98
CA HIS A 180 6.28 -2.11 -31.14
C HIS A 180 7.39 -3.17 -31.24
N ALA A 181 7.07 -4.41 -31.63
CA ALA A 181 8.03 -5.48 -31.86
C ALA A 181 8.97 -5.23 -33.05
N ASP A 182 8.59 -4.32 -33.97
CA ASP A 182 9.38 -3.99 -35.17
C ASP A 182 10.62 -3.12 -34.85
N GLY A 183 10.84 -2.74 -33.58
CA GLY A 183 12.07 -2.08 -33.14
C GLY A 183 12.18 -0.61 -33.54
N ALA A 184 11.05 0.08 -33.73
CA ALA A 184 11.03 1.49 -34.08
C ALA A 184 11.63 2.38 -32.98
N VAL A 185 12.54 3.26 -33.36
CA VAL A 185 13.17 4.22 -32.44
C VAL A 185 12.16 5.30 -32.05
N TYR A 186 12.09 5.61 -30.76
CA TYR A 186 11.20 6.65 -30.25
C TYR A 186 11.87 8.02 -30.27
N ASN A 187 11.16 9.02 -30.77
CA ASN A 187 11.50 10.43 -30.64
C ASN A 187 10.23 11.30 -30.61
N VAL A 188 10.39 12.54 -30.16
CA VAL A 188 9.33 13.53 -30.03
C VAL A 188 9.58 14.66 -31.02
N VAL A 189 8.68 14.83 -31.98
CA VAL A 189 8.80 15.83 -33.05
C VAL A 189 7.58 16.73 -33.03
N GLY A 190 7.78 18.02 -32.79
CA GLY A 190 6.68 18.99 -32.71
C GLY A 190 5.66 18.66 -31.61
N GLY A 191 6.12 18.07 -30.50
CA GLY A 191 5.26 17.65 -29.39
C GLY A 191 4.51 16.33 -29.65
N ALA A 192 4.80 15.59 -30.71
CA ALA A 192 4.17 14.30 -30.98
C ALA A 192 5.19 13.15 -30.95
N LEU A 193 4.81 12.03 -30.33
CA LEU A 193 5.61 10.81 -30.35
C LEU A 193 5.69 10.22 -31.76
N ARG A 194 6.87 9.72 -32.10
CA ARG A 194 7.18 8.99 -33.31
C ARG A 194 7.87 7.67 -32.91
N PRO A 195 7.45 6.51 -33.46
CA PRO A 195 6.28 6.30 -34.33
C PRO A 195 4.97 6.74 -33.66
N ALA A 196 3.99 7.13 -34.48
CA ALA A 196 2.72 7.65 -33.95
C ALA A 196 1.89 6.52 -33.34
N LEU A 197 1.33 6.77 -32.15
CA LEU A 197 0.31 5.91 -31.55
C LEU A 197 -1.00 6.02 -32.33
N ARG A 198 -1.82 4.97 -32.32
CA ARG A 198 -3.19 4.97 -32.81
C ARG A 198 -4.05 6.01 -32.08
N HIS A 199 -3.76 6.19 -30.79
CA HIS A 199 -4.38 7.16 -29.89
C HIS A 199 -3.28 8.10 -29.37
N PRO A 200 -2.99 9.21 -30.08
CA PRO A 200 -1.88 10.10 -29.74
C PRO A 200 -1.95 10.69 -28.31
N GLU A 201 -3.15 10.84 -27.76
CA GLU A 201 -3.41 11.32 -26.39
C GLU A 201 -2.84 10.40 -25.30
N GLN A 202 -2.50 9.16 -25.63
CA GLN A 202 -1.85 8.24 -24.70
C GLN A 202 -0.40 8.64 -24.41
N PHE A 203 0.25 9.43 -25.27
CA PHE A 203 1.58 9.98 -24.99
C PHE A 203 1.44 11.21 -24.10
N VAL A 204 1.90 11.11 -22.85
CA VAL A 204 1.68 12.14 -21.82
C VAL A 204 2.96 12.82 -21.34
N GLY A 205 4.14 12.28 -21.71
CA GLY A 205 5.40 12.97 -21.45
C GLY A 205 6.63 12.13 -21.77
N TYR A 206 7.80 12.72 -21.56
CA TYR A 206 9.10 12.07 -21.77
C TYR A 206 10.17 12.65 -20.85
N THR A 207 11.31 11.97 -20.74
CA THR A 207 12.55 12.51 -20.15
C THR A 207 13.67 12.48 -21.18
N GLY A 208 14.74 13.25 -20.95
CA GLY A 208 15.82 13.42 -21.92
C GLY A 208 15.49 14.45 -23.01
N THR A 209 16.19 14.40 -24.14
CA THR A 209 15.92 15.32 -25.25
C THR A 209 14.80 14.77 -26.16
N PRO A 210 14.04 15.62 -26.85
CA PRO A 210 13.00 15.17 -27.78
C PRO A 210 13.54 14.20 -28.86
N GLU A 211 14.75 14.41 -29.36
CA GLU A 211 15.34 13.62 -30.43
C GLU A 211 15.82 12.24 -29.97
N ALA A 212 16.12 12.11 -28.68
CA ALA A 212 16.64 10.90 -28.05
C ALA A 212 16.13 10.82 -26.59
N PRO A 213 14.83 10.56 -26.39
CA PRO A 213 14.26 10.49 -25.05
C PRO A 213 14.88 9.32 -24.29
N THR A 214 15.15 9.53 -23.00
CA THR A 214 15.60 8.48 -22.07
C THR A 214 14.41 7.70 -21.50
N ALA A 215 13.22 8.30 -21.53
CA ALA A 215 11.98 7.60 -21.23
C ALA A 215 10.80 8.20 -22.00
N VAL A 216 9.85 7.37 -22.40
CA VAL A 216 8.55 7.79 -22.96
C VAL A 216 7.45 7.36 -22.00
N LEU A 217 6.67 8.32 -21.51
CA LEU A 217 5.56 8.10 -20.59
C LEU A 217 4.24 8.03 -21.36
N LEU A 218 3.55 6.92 -21.16
CA LEU A 218 2.27 6.60 -21.75
C LEU A 218 1.19 6.50 -20.65
N LYS A 219 -0.07 6.70 -21.03
CA LYS A 219 -1.23 6.52 -20.15
C LYS A 219 -2.35 5.72 -20.83
N HIS A 220 -2.90 4.74 -20.12
CA HIS A 220 -4.02 3.92 -20.56
C HIS A 220 -4.90 3.56 -19.36
N ASN A 221 -6.21 3.73 -19.47
CA ASN A 221 -7.18 3.48 -18.39
C ASN A 221 -6.84 4.13 -17.03
N GLY A 222 -6.24 5.32 -17.05
CA GLY A 222 -5.86 6.04 -15.84
C GLY A 222 -4.47 5.69 -15.30
N LEU A 223 -3.88 4.56 -15.72
CA LEU A 223 -2.55 4.09 -15.30
C LEU A 223 -1.46 4.49 -16.28
N HIS A 224 -0.26 4.67 -15.76
CA HIS A 224 0.91 5.03 -16.54
C HIS A 224 1.83 3.83 -16.86
N LEU A 225 2.51 3.93 -17.99
CA LEU A 225 3.56 3.00 -18.41
C LEU A 225 4.72 3.81 -18.96
N GLU A 226 5.94 3.50 -18.53
CA GLU A 226 7.16 4.13 -19.02
C GLU A 226 7.97 3.15 -19.87
N ILE A 227 8.28 3.55 -21.11
CA ILE A 227 9.27 2.87 -21.94
C ILE A 227 10.64 3.46 -21.59
N VAL A 228 11.50 2.68 -20.94
CA VAL A 228 12.86 3.11 -20.56
C VAL A 228 13.82 2.85 -21.70
N ILE A 229 14.53 3.88 -22.15
CA ILE A 229 15.42 3.82 -23.30
C ILE A 229 16.85 4.11 -22.83
N ASP A 230 17.70 3.09 -22.87
CA ASP A 230 19.11 3.18 -22.51
C ASP A 230 19.93 2.19 -23.34
N ARG A 231 20.58 2.72 -24.38
CA ARG A 231 21.46 1.94 -25.27
C ARG A 231 22.76 1.48 -24.60
N SER A 232 23.10 2.01 -23.43
CA SER A 232 24.26 1.58 -22.64
C SER A 232 23.92 0.41 -21.70
N HIS A 233 22.63 0.22 -21.39
CA HIS A 233 22.16 -0.91 -20.59
C HIS A 233 22.36 -2.22 -21.36
N PRO A 234 22.77 -3.34 -20.72
CA PRO A 234 23.02 -4.61 -21.41
C PRO A 234 21.85 -5.11 -22.25
N ILE A 235 20.61 -4.89 -21.79
CA ILE A 235 19.39 -5.24 -22.53
C ILE A 235 19.10 -4.23 -23.66
N GLY A 236 19.18 -2.93 -23.36
CA GLY A 236 18.90 -1.89 -24.35
C GLY A 236 19.94 -1.85 -25.48
N ALA A 237 21.18 -2.28 -25.22
CA ALA A 237 22.22 -2.43 -26.22
C ALA A 237 21.89 -3.49 -27.29
N THR A 238 21.07 -4.50 -26.96
CA THR A 238 20.63 -5.54 -27.90
C THR A 238 19.25 -5.29 -28.49
N ASP A 239 18.53 -4.28 -28.01
CA ASP A 239 17.23 -3.86 -28.52
C ASP A 239 17.38 -2.80 -29.63
N ALA A 240 16.71 -3.00 -30.77
CA ALA A 240 16.84 -2.09 -31.93
C ALA A 240 16.42 -0.64 -31.61
N ALA A 241 15.40 -0.48 -30.76
CA ALA A 241 14.91 0.82 -30.30
C ALA A 241 15.69 1.35 -29.09
N GLY A 242 16.56 0.54 -28.47
CA GLY A 242 17.31 0.89 -27.27
C GLY A 242 16.52 0.68 -25.98
N VAL A 243 15.40 -0.04 -26.01
CA VAL A 243 14.56 -0.22 -24.83
C VAL A 243 15.21 -1.16 -23.83
N ALA A 244 15.44 -0.66 -22.63
CA ALA A 244 16.06 -1.39 -21.53
C ALA A 244 15.02 -2.06 -20.62
N ASP A 245 13.82 -1.47 -20.49
CA ASP A 245 12.74 -1.96 -19.63
C ASP A 245 11.39 -1.30 -19.99
N LEU A 246 10.29 -1.87 -19.49
CA LEU A 246 9.02 -1.17 -19.31
C LEU A 246 8.71 -1.07 -17.81
N VAL A 247 8.52 0.16 -17.31
CA VAL A 247 8.16 0.39 -15.90
C VAL A 247 6.66 0.69 -15.82
N LEU A 248 5.92 -0.14 -15.09
CA LEU A 248 4.48 0.00 -14.92
C LEU A 248 4.18 0.79 -13.65
N GLU A 249 3.19 1.68 -13.73
CA GLU A 249 2.47 2.11 -12.55
C GLU A 249 1.64 0.93 -12.02
N ALA A 250 1.94 0.47 -10.81
CA ALA A 250 1.50 -0.82 -10.28
C ALA A 250 0.74 -0.65 -8.96
N ALA A 251 1.42 -0.74 -7.81
CA ALA A 251 0.76 -0.63 -6.51
C ALA A 251 0.32 0.83 -6.26
N LEU A 252 -0.92 1.15 -6.60
CA LEU A 252 -1.49 2.48 -6.38
C LEU A 252 -1.59 2.79 -4.90
N THR A 253 -2.04 1.79 -4.15
CA THR A 253 -2.21 1.85 -2.70
C THR A 253 -1.54 0.66 -2.01
N THR A 254 -1.12 0.86 -0.77
CA THR A 254 -0.48 -0.15 0.06
C THR A 254 -1.04 -0.07 1.47
N ILE A 255 -1.57 -1.16 1.99
CA ILE A 255 -1.94 -1.29 3.40
C ILE A 255 -0.69 -1.72 4.18
N GLN A 256 -0.19 -0.80 5.00
CA GLN A 256 0.75 -1.07 6.08
C GLN A 256 -0.04 -1.73 7.20
N ASP A 257 0.27 -3.00 7.46
CA ASP A 257 -0.53 -3.83 8.35
C ASP A 257 0.06 -3.91 9.75
N CYS A 258 -0.77 -3.65 10.77
CA CYS A 258 -0.47 -3.84 12.19
C CYS A 258 -1.23 -5.02 12.81
N GLU A 259 -2.04 -5.73 12.01
CA GLU A 259 -2.96 -6.78 12.44
C GLU A 259 -2.44 -8.16 11.98
N ASP A 260 -3.15 -8.84 11.07
CA ASP A 260 -2.98 -10.28 10.83
C ASP A 260 -1.62 -10.72 10.28
N SER A 261 -0.84 -9.84 9.63
CA SER A 261 0.49 -10.18 9.12
C SER A 261 1.64 -9.88 10.10
N VAL A 262 1.33 -9.37 11.29
CA VAL A 262 2.30 -8.99 12.32
C VAL A 262 2.04 -9.76 13.61
N ALA A 263 3.12 -10.14 14.31
CA ALA A 263 3.04 -10.55 15.71
C ALA A 263 3.62 -9.40 16.54
N ALA A 264 2.74 -8.62 17.16
CA ALA A 264 3.13 -7.56 18.08
C ALA A 264 2.35 -7.72 19.39
N VAL A 265 3.01 -8.28 20.40
CA VAL A 265 2.33 -8.77 21.62
C VAL A 265 2.66 -7.98 22.88
N ASP A 266 3.65 -7.09 22.79
CA ASP A 266 4.07 -6.22 23.89
C ASP A 266 4.41 -4.80 23.40
N ALA A 267 4.74 -3.91 24.35
CA ALA A 267 5.06 -2.53 24.05
C ALA A 267 6.27 -2.36 23.11
N ALA A 268 7.28 -3.23 23.21
CA ALA A 268 8.47 -3.15 22.38
C ALA A 268 8.14 -3.46 20.91
N ASP A 269 7.33 -4.50 20.67
CA ASP A 269 6.85 -4.83 19.34
C ASP A 269 5.99 -3.71 18.75
N LYS A 270 5.05 -3.15 19.54
CA LYS A 270 4.19 -2.03 19.10
C LYS A 270 5.02 -0.80 18.74
N VAL A 271 6.02 -0.46 19.56
CA VAL A 271 6.94 0.64 19.27
C VAL A 271 7.74 0.39 17.99
N ALA A 272 8.18 -0.84 17.71
CA ALA A 272 8.86 -1.18 16.46
C ALA A 272 7.94 -0.98 15.24
N VAL A 273 6.68 -1.41 15.32
CA VAL A 273 5.66 -1.18 14.29
C VAL A 273 5.40 0.31 14.08
N TYR A 274 5.15 1.05 15.16
CA TYR A 274 4.90 2.49 15.11
C TYR A 274 6.08 3.29 14.56
N ARG A 275 7.32 2.88 14.86
CA ARG A 275 8.52 3.53 14.32
C ARG A 275 8.63 3.37 12.81
N ASN A 276 8.29 2.20 12.27
CA ASN A 276 8.25 2.02 10.82
C ASN A 276 7.15 2.86 10.17
N TRP A 277 5.98 2.98 10.81
CA TRP A 277 4.90 3.87 10.36
C TRP A 277 5.33 5.34 10.39
N LEU A 278 5.95 5.80 11.48
CA LEU A 278 6.52 7.15 11.59
C LEU A 278 7.51 7.44 10.46
N GLY A 279 8.42 6.50 10.18
CA GLY A 279 9.39 6.62 9.10
C GLY A 279 8.74 6.75 7.72
N LEU A 280 7.56 6.16 7.51
CA LEU A 280 6.80 6.34 6.27
C LEU A 280 6.17 7.72 6.21
N MET A 281 5.54 8.18 7.30
CA MET A 281 4.85 9.48 7.37
C MET A 281 5.82 10.65 7.19
N ASN A 282 6.96 10.62 7.87
CA ASN A 282 7.95 11.70 7.74
C ASN A 282 8.98 11.49 6.60
N GLY A 283 8.81 10.44 5.78
CA GLY A 283 9.67 10.17 4.62
C GLY A 283 11.10 9.70 4.94
N THR A 284 11.39 9.32 6.19
CA THR A 284 12.75 8.95 6.63
C THR A 284 13.05 7.44 6.61
N LEU A 285 12.04 6.58 6.37
CA LEU A 285 12.22 5.14 6.42
C LEU A 285 13.34 4.67 5.49
N GLU A 286 14.27 3.91 6.06
CA GLU A 286 15.34 3.24 5.34
C GLU A 286 15.48 1.79 5.80
N ALA A 287 15.98 0.94 4.91
CA ALA A 287 16.27 -0.45 5.23
C ALA A 287 17.62 -0.86 4.64
N SER A 288 18.50 -1.39 5.50
CA SER A 288 19.82 -1.89 5.10
C SER A 288 19.84 -3.42 5.10
N PHE A 289 20.42 -4.02 4.07
CA PHE A 289 20.56 -5.48 3.95
C PHE A 289 21.82 -5.84 3.16
N GLU A 290 22.37 -7.04 3.41
CA GLU A 290 23.49 -7.55 2.63
C GLU A 290 23.03 -8.17 1.31
N LYS A 291 23.73 -7.81 0.24
CA LYS A 291 23.59 -8.43 -1.07
C LYS A 291 24.97 -8.61 -1.69
N ALA A 292 25.34 -9.86 -2.02
CA ALA A 292 26.64 -10.19 -2.62
C ALA A 292 27.86 -9.66 -1.82
N GLY A 293 27.78 -9.68 -0.49
CA GLY A 293 28.86 -9.23 0.40
C GLY A 293 28.98 -7.71 0.58
N ALA A 294 28.03 -6.93 0.04
CA ALA A 294 27.95 -5.48 0.25
C ALA A 294 26.66 -5.11 0.99
N THR A 295 26.75 -4.16 1.93
CA THR A 295 25.57 -3.54 2.55
C THR A 295 24.92 -2.60 1.54
N MET A 296 23.64 -2.82 1.24
CA MET A 296 22.82 -1.92 0.45
C MET A 296 21.78 -1.25 1.36
N THR A 297 21.66 0.07 1.27
CA THR A 297 20.63 0.85 1.95
C THR A 297 19.59 1.32 0.93
N ARG A 298 18.32 1.00 1.17
CA ARG A 298 17.17 1.51 0.39
C ARG A 298 16.48 2.63 1.15
N ARG A 299 15.89 3.57 0.41
CA ARG A 299 15.09 4.69 0.90
C ARG A 299 13.79 4.82 0.09
N LEU A 300 12.88 5.66 0.56
CA LEU A 300 11.67 6.01 -0.18
C LEU A 300 12.03 6.74 -1.48
N ASN A 301 11.39 6.36 -2.58
CA ASN A 301 11.61 6.95 -3.90
C ASN A 301 11.06 8.38 -3.93
N ALA A 302 11.75 9.29 -4.63
CA ALA A 302 11.21 10.61 -4.94
C ALA A 302 10.09 10.54 -5.99
N ASP A 303 9.32 11.62 -6.12
CA ASP A 303 8.36 11.78 -7.20
C ASP A 303 9.06 11.83 -8.57
N ARG A 304 8.34 11.43 -9.62
CA ARG A 304 8.85 11.29 -10.98
C ARG A 304 8.43 12.49 -11.80
N THR A 305 9.37 13.12 -12.52
CA THR A 305 9.09 14.34 -13.30
C THR A 305 9.39 14.14 -14.77
N TYR A 306 8.49 14.63 -15.63
CA TYR A 306 8.50 14.46 -17.08
C TYR A 306 8.26 15.80 -17.79
N THR A 307 8.79 15.94 -19.00
CA THR A 307 8.39 17.01 -19.91
C THR A 307 7.13 16.59 -20.64
N THR A 308 6.11 17.45 -20.64
CA THR A 308 4.83 17.17 -21.34
C THR A 308 4.93 17.45 -22.84
N PRO A 309 4.04 16.89 -23.68
CA PRO A 309 4.06 17.12 -25.12
C PRO A 309 4.04 18.61 -25.52
N PRO A 310 3.30 19.51 -24.83
CA PRO A 310 3.36 20.96 -25.09
C PRO A 310 4.62 21.67 -24.56
N GLY A 311 5.54 20.98 -23.88
CA GLY A 311 6.77 21.55 -23.31
C GLY A 311 6.68 22.02 -21.85
N GLY A 312 5.64 21.61 -21.11
CA GLY A 312 5.50 21.85 -19.67
C GLY A 312 6.13 20.75 -18.80
N SER A 313 5.83 20.76 -17.50
CA SER A 313 6.26 19.73 -16.55
C SER A 313 5.07 18.93 -16.03
N LEU A 314 5.23 17.62 -15.88
CA LEU A 314 4.30 16.70 -15.21
C LEU A 314 5.05 15.97 -14.11
N THR A 315 4.55 16.04 -12.88
CA THR A 315 5.08 15.30 -11.73
C THR A 315 4.07 14.24 -11.29
N LEU A 316 4.53 13.00 -11.15
CA LEU A 316 3.74 11.86 -10.69
C LEU A 316 4.30 11.34 -9.36
N HIS A 317 3.42 10.87 -8.49
CA HIS A 317 3.83 10.27 -7.23
C HIS A 317 4.75 9.07 -7.46
N GLY A 318 5.92 9.10 -6.81
CA GLY A 318 6.91 8.03 -6.93
C GLY A 318 6.63 6.83 -6.02
N ARG A 319 5.61 6.94 -5.16
CA ARG A 319 5.30 6.03 -4.07
C ARG A 319 3.81 5.70 -4.06
N SER A 320 3.49 4.58 -3.44
CA SER A 320 2.12 4.12 -3.23
C SER A 320 1.45 4.97 -2.15
N VAL A 321 0.16 5.24 -2.27
CA VAL A 321 -0.61 5.83 -1.17
C VAL A 321 -0.70 4.79 -0.06
N VAL A 322 -0.18 5.12 1.12
CA VAL A 322 -0.14 4.18 2.24
C VAL A 322 -1.39 4.32 3.11
N LEU A 323 -2.09 3.22 3.32
CA LEU A 323 -3.13 3.06 4.34
C LEU A 323 -2.52 2.35 5.54
N ILE A 324 -3.09 2.53 6.72
CA ILE A 324 -2.72 1.80 7.94
C ILE A 324 -3.87 0.90 8.35
N ARG A 325 -3.60 -0.40 8.55
CA ARG A 325 -4.57 -1.35 9.13
C ARG A 325 -4.26 -1.53 10.61
N ASN A 326 -4.98 -0.78 11.44
CA ASN A 326 -5.01 -0.95 12.88
C ASN A 326 -5.71 -2.27 13.27
N VAL A 327 -5.44 -2.78 14.47
CA VAL A 327 -6.12 -3.99 14.97
C VAL A 327 -7.61 -3.74 15.22
N GLY A 328 -8.43 -4.79 15.10
CA GLY A 328 -9.84 -4.74 15.49
C GLY A 328 -10.10 -4.62 17.01
N HIS A 329 -11.36 -4.37 17.38
CA HIS A 329 -11.81 -4.08 18.75
C HIS A 329 -11.56 -5.16 19.84
N HIS A 330 -11.06 -6.34 19.46
CA HIS A 330 -11.00 -7.50 20.35
C HIS A 330 -9.81 -7.48 21.32
N MET A 331 -8.65 -7.03 20.85
CA MET A 331 -7.41 -7.16 21.60
C MET A 331 -7.27 -6.10 22.68
N MET A 332 -6.73 -6.52 23.82
CA MET A 332 -6.31 -5.67 24.92
C MET A 332 -4.78 -5.64 24.96
N THR A 333 -4.19 -4.57 25.46
CA THR A 333 -2.75 -4.43 25.59
C THR A 333 -2.37 -3.90 26.96
N ASP A 334 -1.25 -4.40 27.48
CA ASP A 334 -0.63 -3.96 28.72
C ASP A 334 0.40 -2.84 28.50
N ALA A 335 0.64 -2.43 27.24
CA ALA A 335 1.50 -1.30 26.89
C ALA A 335 1.00 0.01 27.50
N VAL A 336 -0.31 0.13 27.72
CA VAL A 336 -0.92 1.17 28.53
C VAL A 336 -1.99 0.56 29.42
N LYS A 337 -1.99 0.91 30.71
CA LYS A 337 -3.01 0.53 31.68
C LYS A 337 -3.71 1.76 32.25
N LEU A 338 -5.00 1.61 32.52
CA LEU A 338 -5.84 2.58 33.22
C LEU A 338 -6.42 1.89 34.46
N ASP A 339 -6.23 2.48 35.63
CA ASP A 339 -6.62 1.88 36.93
C ASP A 339 -6.08 0.44 37.13
N GLY A 340 -4.90 0.16 36.57
CA GLY A 340 -4.24 -1.15 36.62
C GLY A 340 -4.76 -2.20 35.63
N ALA A 341 -5.77 -1.87 34.82
CA ALA A 341 -6.32 -2.76 33.79
C ALA A 341 -5.72 -2.45 32.40
N GLU A 342 -5.54 -3.48 31.58
CA GLU A 342 -5.17 -3.36 30.17
C GLU A 342 -6.19 -2.53 29.39
N THR A 343 -5.73 -1.86 28.33
CA THR A 343 -6.56 -0.97 27.51
C THR A 343 -6.83 -1.57 26.13
N PRO A 344 -7.93 -1.20 25.45
CA PRO A 344 -8.21 -1.73 24.11
C PRO A 344 -7.15 -1.30 23.10
N GLU A 345 -6.47 -2.27 22.48
CA GLU A 345 -5.36 -2.02 21.56
C GLU A 345 -5.82 -1.23 20.33
N ALA A 346 -7.04 -1.48 19.84
CA ALA A 346 -7.63 -0.73 18.72
C ALA A 346 -7.70 0.79 18.98
N ILE A 347 -7.93 1.21 20.23
CA ILE A 347 -7.98 2.63 20.61
C ILE A 347 -6.56 3.19 20.66
N LEU A 348 -5.61 2.43 21.22
CA LEU A 348 -4.20 2.82 21.23
C LEU A 348 -3.69 3.02 19.81
N ASP A 349 -3.94 2.06 18.91
CA ASP A 349 -3.57 2.12 17.50
C ASP A 349 -4.16 3.36 16.84
N ALA A 350 -5.48 3.58 16.97
CA ALA A 350 -6.15 4.71 16.32
C ALA A 350 -5.55 6.07 16.71
N VAL A 351 -5.23 6.25 18.00
CA VAL A 351 -4.67 7.50 18.51
C VAL A 351 -3.19 7.64 18.16
N CYS A 352 -2.40 6.57 18.28
CA CYS A 352 -0.99 6.59 17.92
C CYS A 352 -0.79 6.74 16.40
N THR A 353 -1.37 5.88 15.57
CA THR A 353 -1.15 5.93 14.11
C THR A 353 -1.73 7.19 13.49
N GLY A 354 -2.84 7.72 14.03
CA GLY A 354 -3.39 9.01 13.66
C GLY A 354 -2.48 10.19 14.00
N ALA A 355 -1.86 10.21 15.19
CA ALA A 355 -0.89 11.25 15.55
C ALA A 355 0.37 11.20 14.69
N LEU A 356 0.85 9.99 14.35
CA LEU A 356 2.00 9.80 13.48
C LEU A 356 1.74 10.29 12.04
N ALA A 357 0.49 10.23 11.56
CA ALA A 357 0.09 10.70 10.23
C ALA A 357 -0.04 12.23 10.10
N LEU A 358 0.28 12.99 11.16
CA LEU A 358 0.32 14.46 11.13
C LEU A 358 1.62 15.04 10.55
N HIS A 359 2.67 14.21 10.42
CA HIS A 359 3.90 14.56 9.70
C HIS A 359 3.65 14.59 8.19
#